data_AF-A0A2T6C3U9-F1
#
_entry.id   AF-A0A2T6C3U9-F1
#
_cell.length_a   1.000
_cell.length_b   1.000
_cell.length_c   1.000
_cell.angle_alpha   90.00
_cell.angle_beta   90.00
_cell.angle_gamma   90.00
#
_symmetry.space_group_name_H-M   'P 1'
#
loop_
_entity.id
_entity.type
_entity.pdbx_description
1 polymer ?
#
loop_
_entity_poly.entity_id
_entity_poly.type
_entity_poly.pdbx_seq_one_letter_code
_entity_poly.pdbx_strand_id
1 'polypeptide(L)'
;MKAKKSIVFLLCMSLFLIGCDKLKEATNSKTTSDATLVEGTPTASKSILLLTIDGGGVKGIVPATILAQLEKDMGKPIYQMFDMIGGTSTGGIISVGLTTPKIQSSNLKVSVPRTAAEIQNIYLQHCNDILVPVKETGPYYYADSGGTNSVGIEVYLRGLVGDTFSLRDAFTNMTNLPNSRVRDVFTTCYIVNGDGHKQTKAIQGVNYGPYQFTWSNAINASKNENYYAWEAARGTSAAPTFFPIANVGGTNNGRSSATERWVIDGGVVTNNPIITGVDLIRNKGIDVRNVVAVSIGCGINPFNGGVNIRDQAVNDWQPYGQKYGFWNTANWVAEDLYNLENVSTGRGRLIELLMYANQFTADLQFENLIKTGGIKDGVRVQAILPQNINDSFDCNMVPALQQATIDYITKNPQGIAEYNKLKSLLQRYL
;
A
#
# COMPACT_ATOMS: atom_id res chain seq x y z
N MET A 1 -10.51 -26.10 34.27
CA MET A 1 -10.09 -26.26 32.85
C MET A 1 -9.43 -24.99 32.26
N LYS A 2 -8.68 -24.21 33.06
CA LYS A 2 -8.09 -22.90 32.66
C LYS A 2 -6.56 -22.86 32.69
N ALA A 3 -5.87 -23.98 32.91
CA ALA A 3 -4.39 -24.01 33.03
C ALA A 3 -3.66 -24.71 31.86
N LYS A 4 -4.36 -25.20 30.83
CA LYS A 4 -3.73 -25.98 29.73
C LYS A 4 -3.46 -25.20 28.43
N LYS A 5 -3.88 -23.94 28.29
CA LYS A 5 -3.68 -23.15 27.05
C LYS A 5 -2.41 -22.29 27.04
N SER A 6 -1.82 -21.96 28.20
CA SER A 6 -0.58 -21.16 28.25
C SER A 6 0.70 -21.97 28.02
N ILE A 7 0.64 -23.30 28.19
CA ILE A 7 1.81 -24.19 28.03
C ILE A 7 2.15 -24.44 26.54
N VAL A 8 1.15 -24.44 25.66
CA VAL A 8 1.35 -24.68 24.22
C VAL A 8 2.06 -23.51 23.53
N PHE A 9 1.83 -22.27 23.98
CA PHE A 9 2.46 -21.08 23.42
C PHE A 9 3.95 -20.96 23.83
N LEU A 10 4.29 -21.35 25.06
CA LEU A 10 5.68 -21.41 25.56
C LEU A 10 6.49 -22.57 24.95
N LEU A 11 5.85 -23.69 24.61
CA LEU A 11 6.48 -24.81 23.90
C LEU A 11 6.84 -24.48 22.44
N CYS A 12 6.04 -23.66 21.75
CA CYS A 12 6.35 -23.23 20.39
C CYS A 12 7.53 -22.25 20.31
N MET A 13 7.71 -21.36 21.31
CA MET A 13 8.88 -20.45 21.36
C MET A 13 10.18 -21.19 21.70
N SER A 14 10.13 -22.22 22.54
CA SER A 14 11.32 -23.00 22.92
C SER A 14 11.79 -23.92 21.79
N LEU A 15 10.87 -24.49 20.98
CA LEU A 15 11.22 -25.24 19.77
C LEU A 15 11.83 -24.36 18.67
N PHE A 16 11.46 -23.07 18.59
CA PHE A 16 12.05 -22.13 17.63
C PHE A 16 13.49 -21.72 18.00
N LEU A 17 13.79 -21.60 19.28
CA LEU A 17 15.15 -21.28 19.77
C LEU A 17 16.11 -22.47 19.64
N ILE A 18 15.64 -23.70 19.89
CA ILE A 18 16.47 -24.92 19.73
C ILE A 18 16.78 -25.21 18.25
N GLY A 19 15.91 -24.79 17.32
CA GLY A 19 16.15 -24.92 15.88
C GLY A 19 17.25 -24.00 15.33
N CYS A 20 17.50 -22.86 15.97
CA CYS A 20 18.54 -21.90 15.57
C CYS A 20 19.96 -22.36 15.93
N ASP A 21 20.13 -23.10 17.03
CA ASP A 21 21.47 -23.55 17.46
C ASP A 21 21.97 -24.72 16.60
N LYS A 22 21.08 -25.61 16.13
CA LYS A 22 21.46 -26.72 15.24
C LYS A 22 21.85 -26.29 13.82
N LEU A 23 21.48 -25.08 13.40
CA LEU A 23 21.89 -24.52 12.10
C LEU A 23 23.27 -23.84 12.16
N LYS A 24 23.78 -23.52 13.36
CA LYS A 24 25.13 -22.96 13.54
C LYS A 24 26.24 -24.02 13.58
N GLU A 25 25.92 -25.26 13.96
CA GLU A 25 26.93 -26.33 14.03
C GLU A 25 27.19 -27.02 12.68
N ALA A 26 26.29 -26.89 11.69
CA ALA A 26 26.42 -27.56 10.39
C ALA A 26 27.31 -26.82 9.36
N THR A 27 27.76 -25.58 9.65
CA THR A 27 28.58 -24.77 8.72
C THR A 27 30.06 -24.72 9.06
N ASN A 28 30.50 -25.36 10.14
CA ASN A 28 31.91 -25.41 10.55
C ASN A 28 32.58 -26.75 10.24
N SER A 29 32.63 -27.15 8.95
CA SER A 29 33.75 -27.97 8.47
C SER A 29 33.90 -27.88 6.95
N LYS A 30 34.78 -27.00 6.49
CA LYS A 30 35.70 -27.25 5.36
C LYS A 30 36.75 -26.14 5.30
N THR A 31 37.99 -26.59 5.21
CA THR A 31 39.25 -25.90 5.43
C THR A 31 39.72 -25.06 4.23
N THR A 32 40.16 -23.84 4.56
CA THR A 32 41.34 -23.06 4.08
C THR A 32 41.79 -23.13 2.61
N SER A 33 41.85 -21.95 1.98
CA SER A 33 43.07 -21.50 1.29
C SER A 33 43.14 -19.97 1.32
N ASP A 34 44.31 -19.45 1.73
CA ASP A 34 44.67 -18.04 1.86
C ASP A 34 44.32 -17.17 0.64
N ALA A 35 43.67 -16.05 0.90
CA ALA A 35 43.78 -14.84 0.08
C ALA A 35 43.74 -13.64 1.02
N THR A 36 44.90 -13.02 1.22
CA THR A 36 45.09 -11.73 1.88
C THR A 36 44.19 -10.69 1.24
N LEU A 37 43.12 -10.30 1.94
CA LEU A 37 42.28 -9.17 1.55
C LEU A 37 43.05 -7.89 1.87
N VAL A 38 43.57 -7.26 0.82
CA VAL A 38 43.95 -5.85 0.85
C VAL A 38 42.69 -5.05 1.18
N GLU A 39 42.68 -4.35 2.32
CA GLU A 39 41.62 -3.40 2.69
C GLU A 39 41.58 -2.28 1.65
N GLY A 40 40.73 -2.44 0.64
CA GLY A 40 40.22 -1.33 -0.15
C GLY A 40 39.27 -0.53 0.74
N THR A 41 39.54 0.76 0.89
CA THR A 41 38.61 1.73 1.46
C THR A 41 37.21 1.55 0.85
N PRO A 42 36.12 1.43 1.63
CA PRO A 42 34.79 1.30 1.07
C PRO A 42 34.46 2.57 0.30
N THR A 43 34.46 2.50 -1.03
CA THR A 43 33.79 3.51 -1.85
C THR A 43 32.36 3.60 -1.37
N ALA A 44 31.93 4.77 -0.89
CA ALA A 44 30.61 4.97 -0.30
C ALA A 44 29.52 4.44 -1.25
N SER A 45 28.86 3.35 -0.86
CA SER A 45 27.75 2.75 -1.61
C SER A 45 26.66 3.80 -1.84
N LYS A 46 26.22 3.95 -3.10
CA LYS A 46 25.17 4.89 -3.50
C LYS A 46 23.87 4.52 -2.78
N SER A 47 23.26 5.49 -2.08
CA SER A 47 21.97 5.28 -1.41
C SER A 47 20.85 4.97 -2.43
N ILE A 48 19.92 4.10 -2.04
CA ILE A 48 18.66 3.86 -2.78
C ILE A 48 17.55 4.64 -2.08
N LEU A 49 16.90 5.56 -2.81
CA LEU A 49 15.77 6.33 -2.30
C LEU A 49 14.45 5.61 -2.60
N LEU A 50 13.78 5.16 -1.55
CA LEU A 50 12.49 4.47 -1.60
C LEU A 50 11.36 5.42 -1.16
N LEU A 51 10.33 5.57 -1.98
CA LEU A 51 9.05 6.19 -1.62
C LEU A 51 7.98 5.11 -1.48
N THR A 52 7.27 5.08 -0.35
CA THR A 52 6.06 4.27 -0.19
C THR A 52 4.85 5.10 0.20
N ILE A 53 3.69 4.75 -0.36
CA ILE A 53 2.43 5.46 -0.16
C ILE A 53 1.37 4.49 0.34
N ASP A 54 0.76 4.82 1.47
CA ASP A 54 -0.23 3.97 2.13
C ASP A 54 -1.55 3.84 1.35
N GLY A 55 -2.33 2.81 1.69
CA GLY A 55 -3.73 2.68 1.31
C GLY A 55 -4.67 3.54 2.17
N GLY A 56 -5.84 3.88 1.61
CA GLY A 56 -6.82 4.73 2.29
C GLY A 56 -8.01 5.23 1.46
N GLY A 57 -8.28 4.64 0.29
CA GLY A 57 -9.43 5.05 -0.56
C GLY A 57 -9.39 6.53 -0.97
N VAL A 58 -10.48 7.26 -0.72
CA VAL A 58 -10.60 8.72 -0.99
C VAL A 58 -9.51 9.54 -0.31
N LYS A 59 -8.94 9.02 0.77
CA LYS A 59 -7.88 9.69 1.53
C LYS A 59 -6.53 9.70 0.81
N GLY A 60 -6.43 9.13 -0.39
CA GLY A 60 -5.31 9.34 -1.30
C GLY A 60 -5.02 10.81 -1.59
N ILE A 61 -6.00 11.71 -1.39
CA ILE A 61 -5.78 13.17 -1.41
C ILE A 61 -4.72 13.63 -0.40
N VAL A 62 -4.55 12.95 0.73
CA VAL A 62 -3.57 13.28 1.78
C VAL A 62 -2.14 13.12 1.26
N PRO A 63 -1.68 11.92 0.85
CA PRO A 63 -0.34 11.77 0.28
C PRO A 63 -0.18 12.53 -1.03
N ALA A 64 -1.21 12.64 -1.87
CA ALA A 64 -1.13 13.45 -3.10
C ALA A 64 -0.86 14.93 -2.81
N THR A 65 -1.47 15.49 -1.75
CA THR A 65 -1.25 16.87 -1.30
C THR A 65 0.17 17.07 -0.75
N ILE A 66 0.66 16.13 0.06
CA ILE A 66 2.03 16.17 0.60
C ILE A 66 3.05 16.10 -0.54
N LEU A 67 2.85 15.20 -1.50
CA LEU A 67 3.72 15.05 -2.67
C LEU A 67 3.67 16.26 -3.60
N ALA A 68 2.50 16.87 -3.80
CA ALA A 68 2.35 18.10 -4.59
C ALA A 68 3.12 19.28 -3.96
N GLN A 69 3.02 19.44 -2.64
CA GLN A 69 3.80 20.45 -1.93
C GLN A 69 5.31 20.13 -1.96
N LEU A 70 5.67 18.84 -1.92
CA LEU A 70 7.06 18.40 -2.02
C LEU A 70 7.68 18.73 -3.39
N GLU A 71 6.98 18.42 -4.50
CA GLU A 71 7.45 18.78 -5.84
C GLU A 71 7.66 20.29 -5.99
N LYS A 72 6.73 21.09 -5.43
CA LYS A 72 6.82 22.55 -5.41
C LYS A 72 8.03 23.05 -4.62
N ASP A 73 8.27 22.50 -3.43
CA ASP A 73 9.37 22.92 -2.55
C ASP A 73 10.74 22.44 -3.07
N MET A 74 10.80 21.27 -3.70
CA MET A 74 12.04 20.68 -4.21
C MET A 74 12.38 21.12 -5.64
N GLY A 75 11.41 21.70 -6.37
CA GLY A 75 11.57 22.08 -7.77
C GLY A 75 11.85 20.91 -8.71
N LYS A 76 11.54 19.67 -8.28
CA LYS A 76 11.79 18.42 -9.01
C LYS A 76 10.54 17.55 -8.97
N PRO A 77 10.17 16.89 -10.09
CA PRO A 77 9.09 15.93 -10.08
C PRO A 77 9.49 14.67 -9.31
N ILE A 78 8.51 13.92 -8.79
CA ILE A 78 8.74 12.73 -7.95
C ILE A 78 9.72 11.73 -8.60
N TYR A 79 9.59 11.50 -9.90
CA TYR A 79 10.43 10.53 -10.62
C TYR A 79 11.92 10.91 -10.72
N GLN A 80 12.28 12.17 -10.47
CA GLN A 80 13.67 12.61 -10.36
C GLN A 80 14.21 12.54 -8.93
N MET A 81 13.35 12.18 -7.96
CA MET A 81 13.72 12.13 -6.54
C MET A 81 13.88 10.70 -6.00
N PHE A 82 13.14 9.73 -6.53
CA PHE A 82 13.14 8.37 -5.97
C PHE A 82 13.63 7.32 -6.96
N ASP A 83 14.39 6.35 -6.45
CA ASP A 83 14.88 5.20 -7.21
C ASP A 83 13.83 4.08 -7.24
N MET A 84 13.00 3.96 -6.20
CA MET A 84 11.89 3.02 -6.13
C MET A 84 10.64 3.70 -5.56
N ILE A 85 9.48 3.45 -6.17
CA ILE A 85 8.20 3.97 -5.72
C ILE A 85 7.24 2.80 -5.53
N GLY A 86 6.49 2.76 -4.44
CA GLY A 86 5.42 1.80 -4.34
C GLY A 86 4.27 2.23 -3.45
N GLY A 87 3.19 1.47 -3.55
CA GLY A 87 2.00 1.81 -2.80
C GLY A 87 0.98 0.70 -2.70
N THR A 88 0.08 0.90 -1.75
CA THR A 88 -1.03 0.00 -1.48
C THR A 88 -2.33 0.71 -1.79
N SER A 89 -3.29 0.04 -2.43
CA SER A 89 -4.60 0.60 -2.72
C SER A 89 -4.49 1.93 -3.48
N THR A 90 -5.13 2.98 -2.98
CA THR A 90 -5.00 4.37 -3.48
C THR A 90 -3.52 4.79 -3.65
N GLY A 91 -2.61 4.41 -2.76
CA GLY A 91 -1.18 4.66 -2.89
C GLY A 91 -0.54 3.94 -4.09
N GLY A 92 -1.06 2.77 -4.46
CA GLY A 92 -0.66 2.07 -5.67
C GLY A 92 -1.19 2.75 -6.94
N ILE A 93 -2.41 3.30 -6.91
CA ILE A 93 -2.95 4.15 -8.00
C ILE A 93 -2.07 5.39 -8.18
N ILE A 94 -1.69 6.07 -7.09
CA ILE A 94 -0.78 7.22 -7.10
C ILE A 94 0.58 6.82 -7.68
N SER A 95 1.15 5.70 -7.22
CA SER A 95 2.44 5.20 -7.69
C SER A 95 2.44 4.93 -9.20
N VAL A 96 1.39 4.29 -9.70
CA VAL A 96 1.19 4.08 -11.15
C VAL A 96 1.05 5.43 -11.87
N GLY A 97 0.19 6.33 -11.39
CA GLY A 97 -0.04 7.62 -12.04
C GLY A 97 1.21 8.51 -12.13
N LEU A 98 2.09 8.46 -11.13
CA LEU A 98 3.38 9.17 -11.08
C LEU A 98 4.47 8.56 -11.96
N THR A 99 4.22 7.37 -12.54
CA THR A 99 5.23 6.59 -13.27
C THR A 99 4.75 6.04 -14.62
N THR A 100 3.51 6.33 -15.00
CA THR A 100 2.98 6.12 -16.35
C THR A 100 2.82 7.45 -17.08
N PRO A 101 3.04 7.50 -18.40
CA PRO A 101 2.84 8.71 -19.17
C PRO A 101 1.40 9.21 -19.12
N LYS A 102 1.24 10.51 -19.33
CA LYS A 102 -0.08 11.10 -19.60
C LYS A 102 -0.57 10.64 -20.97
N ILE A 103 -1.80 10.18 -21.06
CA ILE A 103 -2.46 10.01 -22.36
C ILE A 103 -2.72 11.43 -22.90
N GLN A 104 -1.89 11.88 -23.84
CA GLN A 104 -2.09 13.15 -24.53
C GLN A 104 -2.54 12.90 -25.97
N SER A 105 -3.49 13.71 -26.45
CA SER A 105 -3.90 13.77 -27.85
C SER A 105 -2.90 14.55 -28.74
N SER A 106 -1.70 14.90 -28.25
CA SER A 106 -0.79 15.85 -28.92
C SER A 106 0.65 15.33 -29.10
N ASN A 107 1.27 15.81 -30.19
CA ASN A 107 2.58 15.44 -30.77
C ASN A 107 3.83 15.69 -29.90
N LEU A 108 3.79 15.53 -28.58
CA LEU A 108 5.01 15.60 -27.75
C LEU A 108 5.85 14.34 -27.93
N LYS A 109 7.12 14.52 -28.32
CA LYS A 109 8.10 13.43 -28.53
C LYS A 109 8.53 12.73 -27.23
N VAL A 110 8.22 13.29 -26.05
CA VAL A 110 8.62 12.76 -24.74
C VAL A 110 7.39 12.57 -23.86
N SER A 111 7.14 11.33 -23.45
CA SER A 111 5.96 10.94 -22.68
C SER A 111 6.23 11.04 -21.17
N VAL A 112 6.02 12.23 -20.61
CA VAL A 112 6.26 12.49 -19.17
C VAL A 112 5.09 12.01 -18.31
N PRO A 113 5.35 11.50 -17.09
CA PRO A 113 4.30 11.10 -16.16
C PRO A 113 3.57 12.31 -15.55
N ARG A 114 2.50 12.04 -14.80
CA ARG A 114 1.77 13.08 -14.05
C ARG A 114 2.62 13.67 -12.94
N THR A 115 2.43 14.97 -12.70
CA THR A 115 2.91 15.62 -11.48
C THR A 115 2.04 15.21 -10.31
N ALA A 116 2.55 15.34 -9.09
CA ALA A 116 1.77 15.07 -7.89
C ALA A 116 0.57 16.03 -7.76
N ALA A 117 0.66 17.26 -8.27
CA ALA A 117 -0.48 18.18 -8.36
C ALA A 117 -1.58 17.68 -9.32
N GLU A 118 -1.21 17.07 -10.45
CA GLU A 118 -2.19 16.44 -11.35
C GLU A 118 -2.84 15.21 -10.71
N ILE A 119 -2.07 14.41 -9.94
CA ILE A 119 -2.63 13.32 -9.15
C ILE A 119 -3.57 13.84 -8.06
N GLN A 120 -3.22 14.93 -7.38
CA GLN A 120 -4.11 15.58 -6.41
C GLN A 120 -5.43 16.00 -7.06
N ASN A 121 -5.39 16.55 -8.27
CA ASN A 121 -6.58 16.95 -9.01
C ASN A 121 -7.50 15.77 -9.39
N ILE A 122 -6.95 14.57 -9.57
CA ILE A 122 -7.77 13.36 -9.78
C ILE A 122 -8.74 13.16 -8.61
N TYR A 123 -8.25 13.25 -7.37
CA TYR A 123 -9.13 13.10 -6.22
C TYR A 123 -10.12 14.25 -6.07
N LEU A 124 -9.70 15.49 -6.36
CA LEU A 124 -10.57 16.66 -6.23
C LEU A 124 -11.71 16.68 -7.25
N GLN A 125 -11.47 16.22 -8.47
CA GLN A 125 -12.41 16.37 -9.59
C GLN A 125 -13.07 15.06 -10.01
N HIS A 126 -12.39 13.93 -9.84
CA HIS A 126 -12.78 12.65 -10.42
C HIS A 126 -13.04 11.55 -9.38
N CYS A 127 -13.11 11.89 -8.09
CA CYS A 127 -13.41 10.89 -7.06
C CYS A 127 -14.73 10.16 -7.33
N ASN A 128 -15.77 10.88 -7.79
CA ASN A 128 -17.07 10.29 -8.13
C ASN A 128 -17.05 9.45 -9.42
N ASP A 129 -16.06 9.63 -10.29
CA ASP A 129 -15.87 8.80 -11.50
C ASP A 129 -15.22 7.45 -11.14
N ILE A 130 -14.44 7.42 -10.05
CA ILE A 130 -13.78 6.22 -9.53
C ILE A 130 -14.72 5.46 -8.60
N LEU A 131 -15.37 6.15 -7.66
CA LEU A 131 -16.23 5.57 -6.63
C LEU A 131 -17.71 5.66 -7.01
N VAL A 132 -18.07 5.05 -8.16
CA VAL A 132 -19.46 5.06 -8.65
C VAL A 132 -20.29 4.07 -7.83
N PRO A 133 -21.27 4.52 -7.01
CA PRO A 133 -21.99 3.65 -6.10
C PRO A 133 -22.98 2.72 -6.83
N VAL A 134 -23.06 1.46 -6.38
CA VAL A 134 -24.07 0.50 -6.81
C VAL A 134 -25.34 0.75 -5.99
N LYS A 135 -26.26 1.56 -6.53
CA LYS A 135 -27.46 2.09 -5.82
C LYS A 135 -28.38 1.03 -5.18
N GLU A 136 -28.26 -0.24 -5.57
CA GLU A 136 -29.24 -1.29 -5.25
C GLU A 136 -28.72 -2.38 -4.30
N THR A 137 -27.42 -2.47 -4.02
CA THR A 137 -26.84 -3.66 -3.35
C THR A 137 -26.04 -3.43 -2.07
N GLY A 138 -25.81 -2.19 -1.63
CA GLY A 138 -25.06 -1.88 -0.39
C GLY A 138 -23.89 -0.92 -0.64
N PRO A 139 -22.83 -0.94 0.20
CA PRO A 139 -21.68 -0.01 0.09
C PRO A 139 -20.71 -0.38 -1.06
N TYR A 140 -21.23 -1.01 -2.12
CA TYR A 140 -20.44 -1.48 -3.24
C TYR A 140 -20.27 -0.37 -4.28
N TYR A 141 -19.12 -0.38 -4.95
CA TYR A 141 -18.79 0.45 -6.09
C TYR A 141 -18.62 -0.40 -7.34
N TYR A 142 -18.97 0.17 -8.50
CA TYR A 142 -18.75 -0.49 -9.78
C TYR A 142 -17.24 -0.63 -10.06
N ALA A 143 -16.81 -1.84 -10.40
CA ALA A 143 -15.51 -2.07 -11.03
C ALA A 143 -15.57 -1.69 -12.51
N ASP A 144 -16.54 -2.29 -13.20
CA ASP A 144 -17.06 -1.98 -14.53
C ASP A 144 -18.54 -2.40 -14.49
N SER A 145 -19.43 -1.58 -15.05
CA SER A 145 -20.86 -1.91 -15.15
C SER A 145 -21.19 -2.84 -16.32
N GLY A 146 -20.27 -3.00 -17.28
CA GLY A 146 -20.46 -3.81 -18.49
C GLY A 146 -21.58 -3.28 -19.38
N GLY A 147 -21.27 -2.58 -20.47
CA GLY A 147 -22.27 -2.08 -21.42
C GLY A 147 -21.82 -0.82 -22.16
N THR A 148 -22.75 -0.14 -22.85
CA THR A 148 -22.44 1.08 -23.63
C THR A 148 -22.03 2.28 -22.78
N ASN A 149 -22.33 2.26 -21.48
CA ASN A 149 -21.99 3.29 -20.50
C ASN A 149 -21.11 2.70 -19.38
N SER A 150 -20.11 1.87 -19.72
CA SER A 150 -19.16 1.33 -18.74
C SER A 150 -18.63 2.44 -17.83
N VAL A 151 -18.77 2.27 -16.52
CA VAL A 151 -18.35 3.23 -15.48
C VAL A 151 -17.62 2.51 -14.34
N GLY A 152 -16.93 3.28 -13.50
CA GLY A 152 -16.24 2.77 -12.31
C GLY A 152 -14.73 2.74 -12.46
N ILE A 153 -14.08 2.13 -11.47
CA ILE A 153 -12.62 2.22 -11.31
C ILE A 153 -11.83 1.64 -12.48
N GLU A 154 -12.26 0.54 -13.12
CA GLU A 154 -11.50 -0.04 -14.24
C GLU A 154 -11.52 0.88 -15.45
N VAL A 155 -12.69 1.45 -15.76
CA VAL A 155 -12.86 2.40 -16.87
C VAL A 155 -12.02 3.65 -16.64
N TYR A 156 -12.06 4.18 -15.41
CA TYR A 156 -11.25 5.34 -15.06
C TYR A 156 -9.75 5.04 -15.17
N LEU A 157 -9.28 3.92 -14.62
CA LEU A 157 -7.87 3.54 -14.67
C LEU A 157 -7.39 3.30 -16.10
N ARG A 158 -8.20 2.66 -16.96
CA ARG A 158 -7.90 2.50 -18.40
C ARG A 158 -7.79 3.86 -19.09
N GLY A 159 -8.71 4.79 -18.82
CA GLY A 159 -8.61 6.16 -19.32
C GLY A 159 -7.42 6.95 -18.75
N LEU A 160 -6.93 6.57 -17.56
CA LEU A 160 -5.79 7.21 -16.91
C LEU A 160 -4.46 6.79 -17.54
N VAL A 161 -4.25 5.50 -17.79
CA VAL A 161 -2.92 4.97 -18.19
C VAL A 161 -2.90 4.28 -19.56
N GLY A 162 -4.06 4.03 -20.16
CA GLY A 162 -4.23 3.37 -21.43
C GLY A 162 -4.63 1.90 -21.27
N ASP A 163 -5.44 1.39 -22.20
CA ASP A 163 -5.99 0.03 -22.14
C ASP A 163 -4.92 -1.07 -22.17
N THR A 164 -3.83 -0.83 -22.90
CA THR A 164 -2.80 -1.84 -23.18
C THR A 164 -1.41 -1.42 -22.71
N PHE A 165 -1.28 -0.27 -22.04
CA PHE A 165 0.01 0.20 -21.55
C PHE A 165 0.50 -0.68 -20.40
N SER A 166 1.60 -1.40 -20.62
CA SER A 166 2.09 -2.42 -19.68
C SER A 166 3.07 -1.88 -18.64
N LEU A 167 3.28 -2.66 -17.58
CA LEU A 167 4.31 -2.38 -16.56
C LEU A 167 5.72 -2.32 -17.18
N ARG A 168 6.01 -3.14 -18.20
CA ARG A 168 7.25 -3.08 -18.97
C ARG A 168 7.36 -1.80 -19.81
N ASP A 169 6.25 -1.33 -20.38
CA ASP A 169 6.23 -0.06 -21.12
C ASP A 169 6.49 1.12 -20.17
N ALA A 170 5.89 1.08 -18.97
CA ALA A 170 6.14 2.06 -17.92
C ALA A 170 7.62 2.10 -17.51
N PHE A 171 8.23 0.93 -17.25
CA PHE A 171 9.67 0.81 -16.99
C PHE A 171 10.49 1.45 -18.12
N THR A 172 10.24 1.04 -19.36
CA THR A 172 11.01 1.48 -20.54
C THR A 172 10.88 2.98 -20.74
N ASN A 173 9.67 3.53 -20.63
CA ASN A 173 9.43 4.97 -20.71
C ASN A 173 10.23 5.71 -19.64
N MET A 174 10.08 5.28 -18.39
CA MET A 174 10.67 5.98 -17.24
C MET A 174 12.20 5.88 -17.20
N THR A 175 12.80 4.78 -17.66
CA THR A 175 14.26 4.69 -17.77
C THR A 175 14.85 5.56 -18.88
N ASN A 176 14.06 5.86 -19.91
CA ASN A 176 14.49 6.70 -21.03
C ASN A 176 14.23 8.20 -20.79
N LEU A 177 13.52 8.58 -19.73
CA LEU A 177 13.29 9.98 -19.38
C LEU A 177 14.57 10.63 -18.83
N PRO A 178 14.90 11.87 -19.26
CA PRO A 178 16.02 12.61 -18.73
C PRO A 178 15.95 12.75 -17.20
N ASN A 179 17.08 12.50 -16.53
CA ASN A 179 17.24 12.60 -15.08
C ASN A 179 16.31 11.71 -14.25
N SER A 180 15.60 10.77 -14.86
CA SER A 180 14.74 9.84 -14.14
C SER A 180 15.56 8.89 -13.28
N ARG A 181 15.24 8.89 -11.98
CA ARG A 181 15.86 8.02 -10.98
C ARG A 181 15.15 6.67 -10.86
N VAL A 182 13.86 6.61 -11.16
CA VAL A 182 13.04 5.42 -10.92
C VAL A 182 13.58 4.21 -11.68
N ARG A 183 13.85 3.12 -10.97
CA ARG A 183 14.30 1.83 -11.50
C ARG A 183 13.36 0.69 -11.18
N ASP A 184 12.44 0.88 -10.24
CA ASP A 184 11.39 -0.08 -9.96
C ASP A 184 10.14 0.61 -9.41
N VAL A 185 8.98 0.04 -9.71
CA VAL A 185 7.71 0.42 -9.11
C VAL A 185 7.01 -0.83 -8.63
N PHE A 186 6.33 -0.76 -7.49
CA PHE A 186 5.50 -1.86 -7.02
C PHE A 186 4.13 -1.43 -6.49
N THR A 187 3.13 -2.28 -6.71
CA THR A 187 1.84 -2.20 -6.01
C THR A 187 1.55 -3.51 -5.29
N THR A 188 0.89 -3.43 -4.14
CA THR A 188 0.63 -4.60 -3.29
C THR A 188 -0.77 -5.16 -3.50
N CYS A 189 -0.95 -6.47 -3.41
CA CYS A 189 -2.27 -7.10 -3.38
C CYS A 189 -2.21 -8.44 -2.63
N TYR A 190 -3.36 -9.11 -2.53
CA TYR A 190 -3.44 -10.47 -2.02
C TYR A 190 -4.12 -11.39 -3.04
N ILE A 191 -3.47 -12.48 -3.43
CA ILE A 191 -4.02 -13.49 -4.34
C ILE A 191 -5.03 -14.34 -3.58
N VAL A 192 -6.27 -14.32 -4.04
CA VAL A 192 -7.34 -15.21 -3.56
C VAL A 192 -7.56 -16.39 -4.50
N ASN A 193 -7.16 -16.27 -5.77
CA ASN A 193 -7.13 -17.37 -6.71
C ASN A 193 -6.14 -17.09 -7.87
N GLY A 194 -5.37 -18.10 -8.30
CA GLY A 194 -4.34 -17.98 -9.33
C GLY A 194 -4.56 -18.80 -10.60
N ASP A 195 -5.71 -19.50 -10.74
CA ASP A 195 -5.93 -20.43 -11.87
C ASP A 195 -7.23 -20.20 -12.65
N GLY A 196 -7.94 -19.09 -12.40
CA GLY A 196 -9.17 -18.76 -13.13
C GLY A 196 -10.41 -19.59 -12.74
N HIS A 197 -10.24 -20.67 -11.97
CA HIS A 197 -11.33 -21.56 -11.57
C HIS A 197 -11.88 -21.19 -10.19
N LYS A 198 -13.19 -21.36 -9.95
CA LYS A 198 -13.78 -21.06 -8.64
C LYS A 198 -13.15 -21.94 -7.55
N GLN A 199 -12.28 -21.36 -6.72
CA GLN A 199 -11.64 -22.04 -5.60
C GLN A 199 -12.51 -21.90 -4.34
N THR A 200 -13.14 -22.99 -3.91
CA THR A 200 -13.96 -23.01 -2.67
C THR A 200 -13.17 -23.40 -1.42
N LYS A 201 -11.93 -23.87 -1.58
CA LYS A 201 -11.00 -24.25 -0.51
C LYS A 201 -9.57 -23.99 -0.97
N ALA A 202 -8.67 -23.69 -0.04
CA ALA A 202 -7.24 -23.58 -0.36
C ALA A 202 -6.70 -24.94 -0.79
N ILE A 203 -6.04 -24.99 -1.95
CA ILE A 203 -5.37 -26.18 -2.48
C ILE A 203 -3.87 -26.10 -2.16
N GLN A 204 -3.31 -27.16 -1.59
CA GLN A 204 -1.88 -27.25 -1.33
C GLN A 204 -1.09 -27.14 -2.64
N GLY A 205 -0.11 -26.24 -2.69
CA GLY A 205 0.73 -26.01 -3.87
C GLY A 205 0.21 -24.92 -4.82
N VAL A 206 -1.02 -24.41 -4.63
CA VAL A 206 -1.50 -23.21 -5.32
C VAL A 206 -1.03 -21.98 -4.57
N ASN A 207 -0.54 -20.98 -5.31
CA ASN A 207 -0.05 -19.74 -4.72
C ASN A 207 -1.21 -18.86 -4.26
N TYR A 208 -1.45 -18.86 -2.95
CA TYR A 208 -2.26 -17.86 -2.26
C TYR A 208 -1.34 -17.01 -1.40
N GLY A 209 -1.61 -15.72 -1.32
CA GLY A 209 -0.84 -14.88 -0.42
C GLY A 209 -0.59 -13.46 -0.92
N PRO A 210 0.27 -12.74 -0.17
CA PRO A 210 0.72 -11.43 -0.57
C PRO A 210 1.42 -11.51 -1.93
N TYR A 211 1.09 -10.58 -2.80
CA TYR A 211 1.68 -10.47 -4.12
C TYR A 211 1.99 -9.01 -4.41
N GLN A 212 3.00 -8.78 -5.23
CA GLN A 212 3.36 -7.45 -5.68
C GLN A 212 3.48 -7.44 -7.20
N PHE A 213 2.74 -6.54 -7.83
CA PHE A 213 3.01 -6.19 -9.22
C PHE A 213 4.26 -5.35 -9.23
N THR A 214 5.34 -5.80 -9.87
CA THR A 214 6.61 -5.06 -9.94
C THR A 214 7.08 -4.89 -11.37
N TRP A 215 7.75 -3.78 -11.67
CA TRP A 215 8.41 -3.64 -12.97
C TRP A 215 9.49 -4.70 -13.16
N SER A 216 10.24 -5.01 -12.11
CA SER A 216 11.28 -6.03 -12.16
C SER A 216 10.78 -7.42 -12.57
N ASN A 217 9.58 -7.81 -12.13
CA ASN A 217 8.97 -9.04 -12.62
C ASN A 217 8.41 -8.88 -14.05
N ALA A 218 7.84 -7.72 -14.39
CA ALA A 218 7.31 -7.45 -15.72
C ALA A 218 8.37 -7.47 -16.84
N ILE A 219 9.58 -6.97 -16.56
CA ILE A 219 10.70 -7.01 -17.52
C ILE A 219 11.37 -8.39 -17.58
N ASN A 220 11.16 -9.24 -16.57
CA ASN A 220 11.66 -10.61 -16.59
C ASN A 220 10.73 -11.50 -17.42
N ALA A 221 11.11 -11.73 -18.68
CA ALA A 221 10.31 -12.53 -19.62
C ALA A 221 9.97 -13.95 -19.13
N SER A 222 10.80 -14.54 -18.26
CA SER A 222 10.56 -15.88 -17.69
C SER A 222 9.41 -15.95 -16.68
N LYS A 223 8.97 -14.80 -16.14
CA LYS A 223 7.97 -14.74 -15.06
C LYS A 223 6.53 -14.68 -15.57
N ASN A 224 6.31 -14.24 -16.81
CA ASN A 224 4.99 -13.95 -17.37
C ASN A 224 4.13 -13.03 -16.46
N GLU A 225 4.72 -11.91 -16.02
CA GLU A 225 4.09 -10.94 -15.10
C GLU A 225 4.03 -9.52 -15.69
N ASN A 226 4.01 -9.39 -17.02
CA ASN A 226 3.85 -8.10 -17.68
C ASN A 226 2.37 -7.70 -17.77
N TYR A 227 1.81 -7.30 -16.63
CA TYR A 227 0.44 -6.80 -16.55
C TYR A 227 0.28 -5.43 -17.20
N TYR A 228 -0.94 -5.06 -17.57
CA TYR A 228 -1.26 -3.67 -17.85
C TYR A 228 -1.18 -2.83 -16.58
N ALA A 229 -0.79 -1.56 -16.71
CA ALA A 229 -0.63 -0.68 -15.56
C ALA A 229 -1.96 -0.46 -14.82
N TRP A 230 -3.09 -0.41 -15.56
CA TRP A 230 -4.41 -0.31 -14.95
C TRP A 230 -4.79 -1.59 -14.18
N GLU A 231 -4.32 -2.77 -14.59
CA GLU A 231 -4.55 -4.03 -13.87
C GLU A 231 -3.82 -4.03 -12.52
N ALA A 232 -2.58 -3.54 -12.47
CA ALA A 232 -1.82 -3.42 -11.23
C ALA A 232 -2.46 -2.40 -10.27
N ALA A 233 -2.98 -1.28 -10.80
CA ALA A 233 -3.71 -0.27 -10.04
C ALA A 233 -5.09 -0.76 -9.56
N ARG A 234 -5.78 -1.57 -10.37
CA ARG A 234 -7.08 -2.18 -10.03
C ARG A 234 -6.91 -3.29 -8.98
N GLY A 235 -5.90 -4.13 -9.14
CA GLY A 235 -5.64 -5.25 -8.25
C GLY A 235 -5.30 -4.81 -6.83
N THR A 236 -4.48 -3.75 -6.71
CA THR A 236 -4.11 -3.21 -5.40
C THR A 236 -5.25 -2.48 -4.69
N SER A 237 -6.26 -1.98 -5.41
CA SER A 237 -7.38 -1.18 -4.88
C SER A 237 -8.70 -1.94 -4.74
N ALA A 238 -8.69 -3.27 -4.95
CA ALA A 238 -9.86 -4.14 -4.88
C ALA A 238 -10.31 -4.41 -3.43
N ALA A 239 -10.71 -3.36 -2.71
CA ALA A 239 -10.99 -3.42 -1.28
C ALA A 239 -12.22 -4.29 -0.99
N PRO A 240 -12.11 -5.32 -0.12
CA PRO A 240 -13.27 -6.10 0.30
C PRO A 240 -14.38 -5.21 0.83
N THR A 241 -15.64 -5.60 0.62
CA THR A 241 -16.87 -4.83 0.95
C THR A 241 -17.14 -3.59 0.10
N PHE A 242 -16.12 -3.04 -0.58
CA PHE A 242 -16.26 -1.86 -1.45
C PHE A 242 -16.23 -2.24 -2.93
N PHE A 243 -15.27 -3.05 -3.36
CA PHE A 243 -15.11 -3.46 -4.75
C PHE A 243 -15.21 -4.99 -4.90
N PRO A 244 -15.68 -5.47 -6.07
CA PRO A 244 -15.49 -6.86 -6.46
C PRO A 244 -14.02 -7.27 -6.47
N ILE A 245 -13.75 -8.57 -6.31
CA ILE A 245 -12.43 -9.16 -6.53
C ILE A 245 -11.96 -8.79 -7.94
N ALA A 246 -10.72 -8.32 -8.07
CA ALA A 246 -10.15 -7.96 -9.37
C ALA A 246 -9.63 -9.21 -10.08
N ASN A 247 -10.09 -9.45 -11.30
CA ASN A 247 -9.45 -10.37 -12.24
C ASN A 247 -8.43 -9.60 -13.07
N VAL A 248 -7.19 -10.11 -13.16
CA VAL A 248 -6.08 -9.50 -13.91
C VAL A 248 -5.34 -10.57 -14.70
N GLY A 249 -4.78 -10.21 -15.85
CA GLY A 249 -4.14 -11.17 -16.76
C GLY A 249 -5.11 -12.18 -17.37
N GLY A 250 -4.58 -13.22 -17.99
CA GLY A 250 -5.36 -14.32 -18.56
C GLY A 250 -5.98 -14.04 -19.93
N THR A 251 -5.61 -12.94 -20.61
CA THR A 251 -6.08 -12.51 -21.96
C THR A 251 -7.59 -12.30 -22.15
N ASN A 252 -8.42 -12.70 -21.19
CA ASN A 252 -9.86 -12.61 -21.27
C ASN A 252 -10.36 -11.18 -20.99
N ASN A 253 -11.38 -10.73 -21.70
CA ASN A 253 -12.03 -9.41 -21.52
C ASN A 253 -11.07 -8.21 -21.59
N GLY A 254 -10.14 -8.23 -22.56
CA GLY A 254 -9.22 -7.11 -22.78
C GLY A 254 -8.16 -6.95 -21.68
N ARG A 255 -7.76 -8.06 -21.05
CA ARG A 255 -6.68 -8.15 -20.05
C ARG A 255 -5.35 -8.49 -20.69
N SER A 256 -4.26 -8.29 -19.95
CA SER A 256 -2.92 -8.62 -20.44
C SER A 256 -2.73 -10.12 -20.62
N SER A 257 -1.68 -10.50 -21.35
CA SER A 257 -1.25 -11.90 -21.50
C SER A 257 -0.47 -12.45 -20.29
N ALA A 258 -0.30 -11.64 -19.25
CA ALA A 258 0.28 -12.10 -18.00
C ALA A 258 -0.58 -13.19 -17.34
N THR A 259 0.01 -13.91 -16.39
CA THR A 259 -0.65 -14.99 -15.65
C THR A 259 -1.99 -14.54 -15.07
N GLU A 260 -3.06 -15.30 -15.25
CA GLU A 260 -4.36 -14.95 -14.69
C GLU A 260 -4.34 -14.97 -13.16
N ARG A 261 -4.85 -13.92 -12.52
CA ARG A 261 -4.98 -13.84 -11.07
C ARG A 261 -6.28 -13.16 -10.67
N TRP A 262 -6.80 -13.60 -9.54
CA TRP A 262 -7.89 -12.98 -8.81
C TRP A 262 -7.32 -12.45 -7.51
N VAL A 263 -7.39 -11.13 -7.35
CA VAL A 263 -6.71 -10.42 -6.27
C VAL A 263 -7.65 -9.46 -5.55
N ILE A 264 -7.36 -9.23 -4.29
CA ILE A 264 -7.99 -8.20 -3.46
C ILE A 264 -6.95 -7.18 -3.01
N ASP A 265 -7.43 -6.06 -2.45
CA ASP A 265 -6.62 -4.94 -1.99
C ASP A 265 -5.46 -5.36 -1.09
N GLY A 266 -4.28 -4.80 -1.33
CA GLY A 266 -3.07 -5.10 -0.58
C GLY A 266 -3.13 -4.66 0.89
N GLY A 267 -4.01 -3.74 1.24
CA GLY A 267 -4.21 -3.22 2.58
C GLY A 267 -4.70 -4.28 3.56
N VAL A 268 -5.23 -5.41 3.10
CA VAL A 268 -5.54 -6.56 3.97
C VAL A 268 -4.29 -7.19 4.59
N VAL A 269 -3.10 -6.95 4.02
CA VAL A 269 -1.81 -7.45 4.53
C VAL A 269 -0.83 -6.32 4.85
N THR A 270 -0.76 -5.30 4.00
CA THR A 270 0.29 -4.28 4.03
C THR A 270 -0.27 -2.91 3.65
N ASN A 271 -1.07 -2.29 4.53
CA ASN A 271 -1.62 -0.96 4.27
C ASN A 271 -0.55 0.13 4.22
N ASN A 272 0.50 0.01 5.04
CA ASN A 272 1.78 0.70 4.82
C ASN A 272 2.77 -0.27 4.14
N PRO A 273 3.18 -0.03 2.88
CA PRO A 273 4.06 -0.93 2.14
C PRO A 273 5.56 -0.71 2.39
N ILE A 274 5.97 0.07 3.39
CA ILE A 274 7.38 0.39 3.63
C ILE A 274 8.27 -0.84 3.84
N ILE A 275 7.82 -1.80 4.65
CA ILE A 275 8.57 -3.03 4.93
C ILE A 275 8.61 -3.92 3.69
N THR A 276 7.51 -3.99 2.94
CA THR A 276 7.45 -4.69 1.65
C THR A 276 8.46 -4.10 0.66
N GLY A 277 8.57 -2.76 0.58
CA GLY A 277 9.55 -2.09 -0.28
C GLY A 277 11.00 -2.39 0.12
N VAL A 278 11.31 -2.37 1.42
CA VAL A 278 12.64 -2.74 1.93
C VAL A 278 12.98 -4.21 1.62
N ASP A 279 12.02 -5.13 1.79
CA ASP A 279 12.22 -6.54 1.47
C ASP A 279 12.41 -6.77 -0.04
N LEU A 280 11.65 -6.07 -0.90
CA LEU A 280 11.84 -6.13 -2.35
C LEU A 280 13.25 -5.65 -2.76
N ILE A 281 13.78 -4.61 -2.11
CA ILE A 281 15.16 -4.15 -2.33
C ILE A 281 16.16 -5.23 -1.88
N ARG A 282 15.96 -5.81 -0.69
CA ARG A 282 16.80 -6.91 -0.17
C ARG A 282 16.82 -8.10 -1.12
N ASN A 283 15.67 -8.49 -1.67
CA ASN A 283 15.53 -9.63 -2.58
C ASN A 283 16.26 -9.41 -3.92
N LYS A 284 16.63 -8.17 -4.26
CA LYS A 284 17.51 -7.83 -5.40
C LYS A 284 19.00 -7.95 -5.05
N GLY A 285 19.35 -8.42 -3.85
CA GLY A 285 20.74 -8.50 -3.37
C GLY A 285 21.33 -7.16 -2.94
N ILE A 286 20.51 -6.12 -2.79
CA ILE A 286 20.95 -4.81 -2.33
C ILE A 286 20.97 -4.78 -0.81
N ASP A 287 22.08 -4.33 -0.23
CA ASP A 287 22.21 -4.13 1.22
C ASP A 287 21.25 -3.02 1.68
N VAL A 288 20.27 -3.39 2.50
CA VAL A 288 19.22 -2.50 3.01
C VAL A 288 19.77 -1.37 3.87
N ARG A 289 21.00 -1.49 4.39
CA ARG A 289 21.69 -0.39 5.10
C ARG A 289 22.05 0.79 4.18
N ASN A 290 21.88 0.64 2.87
CA ASN A 290 22.00 1.73 1.89
C ASN A 290 20.64 2.36 1.52
N VAL A 291 19.54 1.90 2.09
CA VAL A 291 18.20 2.42 1.79
C VAL A 291 17.92 3.68 2.61
N VAL A 292 17.49 4.72 1.92
CA VAL A 292 16.89 5.92 2.49
C VAL A 292 15.41 5.89 2.12
N ALA A 293 14.53 5.88 3.12
CA ALA A 293 13.12 5.62 2.85
C ALA A 293 12.18 6.74 3.33
N VAL A 294 11.18 7.03 2.51
CA VAL A 294 10.09 7.96 2.78
C VAL A 294 8.79 7.17 2.74
N SER A 295 8.03 7.19 3.83
CA SER A 295 6.69 6.60 3.89
C SER A 295 5.65 7.68 4.18
N ILE A 296 4.61 7.79 3.34
CA ILE A 296 3.57 8.82 3.45
C ILE A 296 2.20 8.15 3.65
N GLY A 297 1.55 8.50 4.76
CA GLY A 297 0.26 7.93 5.16
C GLY A 297 -0.95 8.65 4.57
N CYS A 298 -2.10 7.96 4.56
CA CYS A 298 -3.41 8.52 4.17
C CYS A 298 -4.17 9.22 5.31
N GLY A 299 -3.45 9.67 6.34
CA GLY A 299 -4.05 10.26 7.53
C GLY A 299 -4.53 9.24 8.56
N ILE A 300 -4.39 9.59 9.85
CA ILE A 300 -4.91 8.84 10.99
C ILE A 300 -5.75 9.76 11.86
N ASN A 301 -6.67 9.16 12.60
CA ASN A 301 -7.34 9.87 13.69
C ASN A 301 -6.51 9.78 14.95
N PRO A 302 -6.46 10.85 15.77
CA PRO A 302 -5.96 10.72 17.13
C PRO A 302 -6.80 9.66 17.87
N PHE A 303 -6.13 8.72 18.55
CA PHE A 303 -6.74 7.58 19.22
C PHE A 303 -7.78 8.04 20.26
N ASN A 304 -9.06 7.72 20.07
CA ASN A 304 -10.17 7.96 21.02
C ASN A 304 -11.34 6.96 20.90
N GLY A 305 -11.09 5.74 20.42
CA GLY A 305 -12.13 4.72 20.37
C GLY A 305 -11.56 3.31 20.41
N GLY A 306 -12.20 2.49 21.23
CA GLY A 306 -11.93 1.08 21.34
C GLY A 306 -13.21 0.31 21.10
N VAL A 307 -13.07 -0.99 20.84
CA VAL A 307 -14.18 -1.94 20.84
C VAL A 307 -14.54 -2.19 22.31
N ASN A 308 -15.73 -1.79 22.77
CA ASN A 308 -16.20 -2.21 24.09
C ASN A 308 -16.97 -3.54 23.95
N ILE A 309 -16.28 -4.66 24.15
CA ILE A 309 -16.97 -5.90 24.49
C ILE A 309 -17.10 -5.87 26.01
N ARG A 310 -18.20 -5.33 26.55
CA ARG A 310 -18.47 -5.47 27.99
C ARG A 310 -18.56 -6.97 28.28
N ASP A 311 -17.68 -7.45 29.14
CA ASP A 311 -17.55 -8.85 29.58
C ASP A 311 -18.72 -9.27 30.50
N GLN A 312 -19.96 -9.02 30.06
CA GLN A 312 -21.16 -9.44 30.74
C GLN A 312 -21.89 -10.42 29.83
N ALA A 313 -21.71 -11.71 30.11
CA ALA A 313 -22.65 -12.73 29.69
C ALA A 313 -24.05 -12.27 30.12
N VAL A 314 -24.85 -11.83 29.16
CA VAL A 314 -26.24 -11.44 29.40
C VAL A 314 -27.03 -12.74 29.53
N ASN A 315 -27.60 -12.99 30.71
CA ASN A 315 -28.35 -14.22 30.99
C ASN A 315 -29.77 -14.21 30.37
N ASP A 316 -30.20 -13.10 29.76
CA ASP A 316 -31.53 -12.92 29.15
C ASP A 316 -31.45 -12.58 27.67
N TRP A 317 -32.45 -13.02 26.90
CA TRP A 317 -32.60 -12.71 25.47
C TRP A 317 -32.91 -11.23 25.28
N GLN A 318 -32.01 -10.51 24.59
CA GLN A 318 -32.18 -9.09 24.27
C GLN A 318 -32.47 -8.92 22.77
N PRO A 319 -33.45 -8.09 22.37
CA PRO A 319 -33.78 -7.87 20.96
C PRO A 319 -32.69 -7.09 20.17
N TYR A 320 -31.64 -6.60 20.84
CA TYR A 320 -30.51 -5.89 20.22
C TYR A 320 -29.16 -6.39 20.73
N GLY A 321 -28.72 -7.56 20.25
CA GLY A 321 -27.40 -8.15 20.53
C GLY A 321 -26.18 -7.33 20.07
N GLN A 322 -26.41 -6.22 19.36
CA GLN A 322 -25.36 -5.37 18.77
C GLN A 322 -24.58 -4.54 19.80
N LYS A 323 -25.15 -4.23 20.97
CA LYS A 323 -24.51 -3.35 21.96
C LYS A 323 -23.53 -4.07 22.92
N TYR A 324 -23.57 -5.40 22.98
CA TYR A 324 -22.88 -6.19 24.02
C TYR A 324 -21.98 -7.31 23.49
N GLY A 325 -21.52 -7.21 22.23
CA GLY A 325 -20.56 -8.16 21.66
C GLY A 325 -21.15 -9.42 21.03
N PHE A 326 -22.48 -9.53 20.88
CA PHE A 326 -23.13 -10.60 20.09
C PHE A 326 -23.26 -10.18 18.63
N TRP A 327 -22.13 -9.99 17.98
CA TRP A 327 -22.03 -9.51 16.61
C TRP A 327 -22.05 -10.69 15.65
N ASN A 328 -22.97 -10.68 14.68
CA ASN A 328 -22.95 -11.64 13.58
C ASN A 328 -21.88 -11.24 12.54
N THR A 329 -21.63 -12.09 11.55
CA THR A 329 -20.62 -11.84 10.51
C THR A 329 -20.83 -10.51 9.77
N ALA A 330 -22.09 -10.13 9.49
CA ALA A 330 -22.39 -8.87 8.82
C ALA A 330 -22.05 -7.67 9.72
N ASN A 331 -22.36 -7.74 11.02
CA ASN A 331 -21.98 -6.68 11.97
C ASN A 331 -20.45 -6.52 12.04
N TRP A 332 -19.70 -7.62 12.14
CA TRP A 332 -18.23 -7.57 12.14
C TRP A 332 -17.65 -6.98 10.85
N VAL A 333 -18.30 -7.19 9.71
CA VAL A 333 -17.76 -6.80 8.40
C VAL A 333 -18.25 -5.43 7.92
N ALA A 334 -19.44 -4.98 8.33
CA ALA A 334 -20.12 -3.83 7.72
C ALA A 334 -20.59 -2.74 8.71
N GLU A 335 -20.65 -3.01 10.01
CA GLU A 335 -21.17 -2.04 11.00
C GLU A 335 -20.03 -1.33 11.75
N ASP A 336 -20.27 -0.06 12.08
CA ASP A 336 -19.33 0.75 12.85
C ASP A 336 -19.36 0.33 14.34
N LEU A 337 -18.24 -0.09 14.92
CA LEU A 337 -18.14 -0.47 16.36
C LEU A 337 -18.25 0.77 17.24
N TYR A 338 -19.36 0.94 17.97
CA TYR A 338 -19.51 2.04 18.92
C TYR A 338 -18.34 2.18 19.90
N ASN A 339 -17.92 3.44 20.15
CA ASN A 339 -16.89 3.74 21.14
C ASN A 339 -17.42 3.64 22.59
N LEU A 340 -16.49 3.71 23.55
CA LEU A 340 -16.71 3.52 25.00
C LEU A 340 -17.72 4.49 25.65
N GLU A 341 -18.10 5.58 24.98
CA GLU A 341 -18.77 6.74 25.60
C GLU A 341 -20.18 7.03 25.08
N ASN A 342 -20.79 6.14 24.28
CA ASN A 342 -22.08 6.40 23.58
C ASN A 342 -22.07 7.66 22.72
N VAL A 343 -20.89 8.16 22.32
CA VAL A 343 -20.78 9.23 21.32
C VAL A 343 -20.80 8.58 19.94
N SER A 344 -21.41 9.24 18.95
CA SER A 344 -21.62 8.82 17.56
C SER A 344 -20.31 8.71 16.75
N THR A 345 -19.31 8.04 17.31
CA THR A 345 -17.92 7.96 16.83
C THR A 345 -17.52 6.50 16.68
N GLY A 346 -18.48 5.66 16.29
CA GLY A 346 -18.28 4.23 16.10
C GLY A 346 -17.10 3.97 15.15
N ARG A 347 -16.16 3.14 15.57
CA ARG A 347 -14.99 2.72 14.82
C ARG A 347 -15.23 1.40 14.12
N GLY A 348 -14.88 1.32 12.86
CA GLY A 348 -14.12 0.19 12.32
C GLY A 348 -14.85 -1.13 12.15
N ARG A 349 -15.28 -1.40 10.93
CA ARG A 349 -15.45 -2.75 10.41
C ARG A 349 -14.16 -3.57 10.65
N LEU A 350 -14.24 -4.89 10.80
CA LEU A 350 -13.09 -5.80 11.01
C LEU A 350 -11.94 -5.55 10.02
N ILE A 351 -12.27 -5.21 8.76
CA ILE A 351 -11.29 -4.89 7.72
C ILE A 351 -10.47 -3.63 8.06
N GLU A 352 -11.10 -2.59 8.59
CA GLU A 352 -10.40 -1.36 8.99
C GLU A 352 -9.49 -1.62 10.19
N LEU A 353 -9.94 -2.40 11.17
CA LEU A 353 -9.10 -2.80 12.30
C LEU A 353 -7.84 -3.54 11.83
N LEU A 354 -7.99 -4.47 10.87
CA LEU A 354 -6.86 -5.20 10.28
C LEU A 354 -5.91 -4.25 9.53
N MET A 355 -6.46 -3.33 8.72
CA MET A 355 -5.69 -2.32 7.99
C MET A 355 -4.92 -1.38 8.93
N TYR A 356 -5.56 -0.86 9.97
CA TYR A 356 -4.90 -0.01 10.97
C TYR A 356 -3.83 -0.78 11.76
N ALA A 357 -4.10 -2.02 12.15
CA ALA A 357 -3.14 -2.84 12.88
C ALA A 357 -1.88 -3.13 12.05
N ASN A 358 -2.04 -3.46 10.77
CA ASN A 358 -0.89 -3.72 9.91
C ASN A 358 -0.10 -2.44 9.58
N GLN A 359 -0.77 -1.29 9.42
CA GLN A 359 -0.13 0.01 9.24
C GLN A 359 0.69 0.37 10.48
N PHE A 360 0.10 0.29 11.66
CA PHE A 360 0.78 0.58 12.93
C PHE A 360 1.98 -0.34 13.17
N THR A 361 1.85 -1.63 12.84
CA THR A 361 2.94 -2.59 12.97
C THR A 361 4.10 -2.24 12.03
N ALA A 362 3.81 -1.91 10.77
CA ALA A 362 4.81 -1.49 9.80
C ALA A 362 5.50 -0.18 10.20
N ASP A 363 4.76 0.78 10.77
CA ASP A 363 5.30 2.04 11.30
C ASP A 363 6.33 1.79 12.41
N LEU A 364 6.01 0.91 13.37
CA LEU A 364 6.94 0.54 14.45
C LEU A 364 8.18 -0.20 13.92
N GLN A 365 8.01 -1.11 12.96
CA GLN A 365 9.13 -1.81 12.33
C GLN A 365 10.04 -0.83 11.59
N PHE A 366 9.45 0.12 10.86
CA PHE A 366 10.20 1.12 10.11
C PHE A 366 10.97 2.07 11.03
N GLU A 367 10.33 2.55 12.10
CA GLU A 367 10.99 3.39 13.10
C GLU A 367 12.18 2.65 13.75
N ASN A 368 12.01 1.36 14.07
CA ASN A 368 13.09 0.54 14.60
C ASN A 368 14.23 0.33 13.59
N LEU A 369 13.92 0.11 12.30
CA LEU A 369 14.95 0.00 11.26
C LEU A 369 15.79 1.27 11.14
N ILE A 370 15.18 2.46 11.28
CA ILE A 370 15.91 3.73 11.29
C ILE A 370 16.79 3.84 12.54
N LYS A 371 16.20 3.64 13.74
CA LYS A 371 16.89 3.80 15.03
C LYS A 371 18.09 2.86 15.22
N THR A 372 17.99 1.66 14.67
CA THR A 372 19.03 0.62 14.82
C THR A 372 20.07 0.64 13.70
N GLY A 373 19.92 1.51 12.69
CA GLY A 373 20.77 1.49 11.50
C GLY A 373 20.52 0.27 10.59
N GLY A 374 19.36 -0.38 10.73
CA GLY A 374 18.91 -1.45 9.83
C GLY A 374 18.64 -0.94 8.41
N ILE A 375 18.32 0.35 8.27
CA ILE A 375 18.41 1.11 7.02
C ILE A 375 19.25 2.37 7.24
N LYS A 376 19.60 3.08 6.16
CA LYS A 376 20.49 4.25 6.23
C LYS A 376 19.86 5.43 6.95
N ASP A 377 18.63 5.77 6.59
CA ASP A 377 17.88 6.91 7.10
C ASP A 377 16.41 6.83 6.65
N GLY A 378 15.52 7.61 7.25
CA GLY A 378 14.15 7.66 6.79
C GLY A 378 13.21 8.57 7.57
N VAL A 379 12.03 8.75 7.00
CA VAL A 379 10.95 9.56 7.56
C VAL A 379 9.59 8.95 7.27
N ARG A 380 8.73 8.94 8.28
CA ARG A 380 7.30 8.68 8.17
C ARG A 380 6.58 10.01 8.29
N VAL A 381 5.75 10.34 7.31
CA VAL A 381 4.85 11.51 7.36
C VAL A 381 3.43 10.99 7.47
N GLN A 382 2.80 11.22 8.62
CA GLN A 382 1.51 10.63 8.95
C GLN A 382 0.58 11.69 9.52
N ALA A 383 -0.21 12.32 8.64
CA ALA A 383 -1.12 13.39 9.03
C ALA A 383 -2.11 12.94 10.11
N ILE A 384 -2.23 13.72 11.17
CA ILE A 384 -3.26 13.55 12.20
C ILE A 384 -4.43 14.45 11.81
N LEU A 385 -5.54 13.84 11.41
CA LEU A 385 -6.67 14.54 10.81
C LEU A 385 -7.87 14.58 11.79
N PRO A 386 -8.74 15.60 11.70
CA PRO A 386 -9.99 15.65 12.45
C PRO A 386 -10.91 14.46 12.14
N GLN A 387 -11.54 13.92 13.20
CA GLN A 387 -12.32 12.68 13.09
C GLN A 387 -13.50 12.78 12.12
N ASN A 388 -14.24 13.90 12.16
CA ASN A 388 -15.45 14.12 11.38
C ASN A 388 -15.23 14.07 9.85
N ILE A 389 -13.99 14.24 9.37
CA ILE A 389 -13.66 14.18 7.95
C ILE A 389 -12.87 12.91 7.58
N ASN A 390 -12.13 12.32 8.52
CA ASN A 390 -11.24 11.18 8.26
C ASN A 390 -11.94 9.81 8.33
N ASP A 391 -13.11 9.75 8.97
CA ASP A 391 -13.97 8.56 9.01
C ASP A 391 -14.88 8.43 7.77
N SER A 392 -14.88 9.42 6.89
CA SER A 392 -15.73 9.42 5.70
C SER A 392 -15.02 8.90 4.47
N PHE A 393 -15.68 7.98 3.76
CA PHE A 393 -15.31 7.55 2.40
C PHE A 393 -16.06 8.34 1.31
N ASP A 394 -16.72 9.44 1.69
CA ASP A 394 -17.44 10.32 0.77
C ASP A 394 -16.48 11.27 0.03
N CYS A 395 -16.60 11.31 -1.30
CA CYS A 395 -15.89 12.24 -2.16
C CYS A 395 -16.12 13.72 -1.78
N ASN A 396 -17.25 14.05 -1.16
CA ASN A 396 -17.52 15.41 -0.67
C ASN A 396 -16.54 15.88 0.41
N MET A 397 -15.87 14.96 1.11
CA MET A 397 -14.89 15.29 2.15
C MET A 397 -13.49 15.56 1.59
N VAL A 398 -13.24 15.28 0.31
CA VAL A 398 -11.90 15.41 -0.30
C VAL A 398 -11.32 16.83 -0.16
N PRO A 399 -12.05 17.93 -0.41
CA PRO A 399 -11.51 19.28 -0.19
C PRO A 399 -11.17 19.57 1.27
N ALA A 400 -11.98 19.06 2.22
CA ALA A 400 -11.72 19.24 3.65
C ALA A 400 -10.48 18.45 4.09
N LEU A 401 -10.30 17.22 3.59
CA LEU A 401 -9.10 16.41 3.81
C LEU A 401 -7.84 17.07 3.25
N GLN A 402 -7.93 17.67 2.06
CA GLN A 402 -6.84 18.45 1.46
C GLN A 402 -6.46 19.62 2.38
N GLN A 403 -7.44 20.43 2.81
CA GLN A 403 -7.18 21.59 3.65
C GLN A 403 -6.59 21.18 5.01
N ALA A 404 -7.12 20.13 5.65
CA ALA A 404 -6.59 19.60 6.89
C ALA A 404 -5.14 19.08 6.74
N THR A 405 -4.82 18.49 5.59
CA THR A 405 -3.44 18.06 5.27
C THR A 405 -2.50 19.26 5.12
N ILE A 406 -2.94 20.31 4.44
CA ILE A 406 -2.17 21.56 4.31
C ILE A 406 -1.93 22.17 5.70
N ASP A 407 -2.97 22.25 6.53
CA ASP A 407 -2.85 22.78 7.89
C ASP A 407 -1.91 21.90 8.75
N TYR A 408 -1.92 20.59 8.56
CA TYR A 408 -0.99 19.69 9.24
C TYR A 408 0.46 20.00 8.89
N ILE A 409 0.81 20.11 7.61
CA ILE A 409 2.22 20.33 7.20
C ILE A 409 2.69 21.80 7.34
N THR A 410 1.77 22.75 7.54
CA THR A 410 2.10 24.19 7.61
C THR A 410 1.85 24.86 8.95
N LYS A 411 0.95 24.33 9.79
CA LYS A 411 0.53 24.95 11.06
C LYS A 411 0.69 24.03 12.27
N ASN A 412 0.54 22.72 12.09
CA ASN A 412 0.70 21.77 13.20
C ASN A 412 2.20 21.55 13.52
N PRO A 413 2.65 21.73 14.78
CA PRO A 413 4.08 21.60 15.11
C PRO A 413 4.69 20.24 14.76
N GLN A 414 3.96 19.14 14.98
CA GLN A 414 4.41 17.80 14.62
C GLN A 414 4.49 17.64 13.10
N GLY A 415 3.43 18.04 12.37
CA GLY A 415 3.40 17.93 10.92
C GLY A 415 4.46 18.78 10.22
N ILE A 416 4.73 19.99 10.72
CA ILE A 416 5.84 20.83 10.27
C ILE A 416 7.18 20.10 10.48
N ALA A 417 7.39 19.48 11.63
CA ALA A 417 8.63 18.76 11.93
C ALA A 417 8.82 17.54 11.01
N GLU A 418 7.77 16.73 10.81
CA GLU A 418 7.79 15.58 9.89
C GLU A 418 8.07 16.02 8.44
N TYR A 419 7.39 17.06 7.96
CA TYR A 419 7.55 17.56 6.61
C TYR A 419 8.92 18.21 6.37
N ASN A 420 9.45 18.96 7.34
CA ASN A 420 10.80 19.51 7.26
C ASN A 420 11.88 18.40 7.30
N LYS A 421 11.66 17.33 8.08
CA LYS A 421 12.54 16.15 8.06
C LYS A 421 12.53 15.50 6.68
N LEU A 422 11.37 15.37 6.04
CA LEU A 422 11.26 14.87 4.67
C LEU A 422 12.08 15.70 3.67
N LYS A 423 11.92 17.03 3.68
CA LYS A 423 12.70 17.90 2.77
C LYS A 423 14.20 17.81 3.02
N SER A 424 14.61 17.86 4.29
CA SER A 424 16.02 17.76 4.69
C SER A 424 16.63 16.42 4.30
N LEU A 425 15.87 15.33 4.41
CA LEU A 425 16.28 14.00 3.98
C LEU A 425 16.57 13.99 2.48
N LEU A 426 15.65 14.49 1.65
CA LEU A 426 15.85 14.50 0.21
C LEU A 426 16.97 15.45 -0.22
N GLN A 427 17.09 16.63 0.39
CA GLN A 427 18.21 17.55 0.13
C GLN A 427 19.59 16.93 0.43
N ARG A 428 19.66 16.00 1.39
CA ARG A 428 20.90 15.30 1.76
C ARG A 428 21.29 14.19 0.78
N TYR A 429 20.31 13.51 0.17
CA TYR A 429 20.53 12.27 -0.59
C TYR A 429 20.24 12.38 -2.10
N LEU A 430 19.72 13.52 -2.57
CA LEU A 430 19.60 13.89 -3.99
C LEU A 430 20.83 14.65 -4.46
#